data_AF-A0A097AP58-F1
#
_entry.id   AF-A0A097AP58-F1
#
_cell.length_a   1.000
_cell.length_b   1.000
_cell.length_c   1.000
_cell.angle_alpha   90.00
_cell.angle_beta   90.00
_cell.angle_gamma   90.00
#
_symmetry.space_group_name_H-M   'P 1'
#
loop_
_entity.id
_entity.type
_entity.pdbx_description
1 polymer ?
#
loop_
_entity_poly.entity_id
_entity_poly.type
_entity_poly.pdbx_seq_one_letter_code
_entity_poly.pdbx_strand_id
1 'polypeptide(L)'
;MGALYLLYFIIGLPFETIRDIDEIADFIMEVREKMNSLGNINGYLEIGINMLYPKPWTPFQYACTILPNEAEERLQYLISKLSKGGYKVVVSTDVVDEKVERRKESVYKNLIKIETTIGTPVSFYQPIISRGGVEISEVIERVYMQGENTFESWKRALEESGIDYKKYFSSYIDYEKLLWEIQDCIISKEYLKKEYLNALAFKPTSECSADCKNCKDRCLGGI
;
A
#
# COMPACT_ATOMS: atom_id res chain seq x y z
N MET A 1 -10.96 29.19 4.28
CA MET A 1 -9.67 28.48 4.43
C MET A 1 -9.99 26.99 4.44
N GLY A 2 -9.86 26.30 3.30
CA GLY A 2 -10.30 24.90 3.17
C GLY A 2 -9.26 23.92 3.70
N ALA A 3 -9.64 23.05 4.64
CA ALA A 3 -8.77 22.00 5.17
C ALA A 3 -8.24 21.07 4.06
N LEU A 4 -7.04 20.52 4.28
CA LEU A 4 -6.45 19.47 3.45
C LEU A 4 -6.88 18.13 4.00
N TYR A 5 -7.78 17.45 3.29
CA TYR A 5 -8.10 16.06 3.55
C TYR A 5 -7.34 15.24 2.52
N LEU A 6 -6.21 14.68 2.93
CA LEU A 6 -5.57 13.60 2.22
C LEU A 6 -6.17 12.32 2.79
N LEU A 7 -6.91 11.59 1.96
CA LEU A 7 -7.38 10.25 2.32
C LEU A 7 -6.40 9.24 1.75
N TYR A 8 -6.05 8.23 2.53
CA TYR A 8 -5.15 7.17 2.09
C TYR A 8 -5.88 5.83 2.15
N PHE A 9 -5.89 5.10 1.04
CA PHE A 9 -6.46 3.77 0.92
C PHE A 9 -5.39 2.78 0.48
N ILE A 10 -5.54 1.57 0.99
CA ILE A 10 -4.79 0.41 0.52
C ILE A 10 -5.78 -0.47 -0.24
N ILE A 11 -5.38 -0.95 -1.41
CA ILE A 11 -6.10 -2.00 -2.13
C ILE A 11 -5.28 -3.29 -2.18
N GLY A 12 -5.92 -4.41 -2.45
CA GLY A 12 -5.25 -5.71 -2.52
C GLY A 12 -4.95 -6.35 -1.18
N LEU A 13 -5.76 -6.05 -0.15
CA LEU A 13 -5.68 -6.80 1.11
C LEU A 13 -6.14 -8.26 0.91
N PRO A 14 -5.63 -9.23 1.70
CA PRO A 14 -5.93 -10.67 1.53
C PRO A 14 -7.42 -11.03 1.55
N PHE A 15 -8.23 -10.24 2.25
CA PHE A 15 -9.67 -10.44 2.42
C PHE A 15 -10.51 -9.46 1.58
N GLU A 16 -9.87 -8.60 0.79
CA GLU A 16 -10.55 -7.58 -0.01
C GLU A 16 -11.32 -8.21 -1.16
N THR A 17 -12.58 -7.80 -1.26
CA THR A 17 -13.50 -8.15 -2.34
C THR A 17 -13.79 -6.92 -3.19
N ILE A 18 -14.47 -7.12 -4.32
CA ILE A 18 -14.94 -6.01 -5.16
C ILE A 18 -15.90 -5.07 -4.41
N ARG A 19 -16.64 -5.59 -3.41
CA ARG A 19 -17.55 -4.77 -2.59
C ARG A 19 -16.79 -3.74 -1.75
N ASP A 20 -15.59 -4.07 -1.29
CA ASP A 20 -14.75 -3.13 -0.55
C ASP A 20 -14.27 -1.99 -1.46
N ILE A 21 -13.94 -2.29 -2.73
CA ILE A 21 -13.64 -1.25 -3.73
C ILE A 21 -14.87 -0.38 -4.03
N ASP A 22 -16.05 -1.00 -4.07
CA ASP A 22 -17.31 -0.28 -4.20
C ASP A 22 -17.52 0.70 -3.05
N GLU A 23 -17.30 0.27 -1.81
CA GLU A 23 -17.44 1.09 -0.60
C GLU A 23 -16.40 2.22 -0.56
N ILE A 24 -15.16 1.97 -0.98
CA ILE A 24 -14.13 3.02 -1.14
C ILE A 24 -14.62 4.09 -2.12
N ALA A 25 -15.16 3.68 -3.27
CA ALA A 25 -15.69 4.64 -4.25
C ALA A 25 -16.84 5.46 -3.66
N ASP A 26 -17.80 4.79 -3.01
CA ASP A 26 -18.99 5.42 -2.43
C ASP A 26 -18.62 6.44 -1.35
N PHE A 27 -17.64 6.10 -0.51
CA PHE A 27 -17.09 7.02 0.49
C PHE A 27 -16.38 8.22 -0.13
N ILE A 28 -15.54 8.03 -1.16
CA ILE A 28 -14.88 9.12 -1.87
C ILE A 28 -15.92 10.08 -2.48
N MET A 29 -16.99 9.55 -3.07
CA MET A 29 -18.09 10.33 -3.63
C MET A 29 -18.83 11.11 -2.53
N GLU A 30 -19.13 10.48 -1.39
CA GLU A 30 -19.76 11.14 -0.24
C GLU A 30 -18.92 12.30 0.28
N VAL A 31 -17.61 12.09 0.47
CA VAL A 31 -16.68 13.15 0.91
C VAL A 31 -16.66 14.29 -0.11
N ARG A 32 -16.66 13.97 -1.40
CA ARG A 32 -16.63 14.97 -2.47
C ARG A 32 -17.94 15.78 -2.52
N GLU A 33 -19.10 15.14 -2.34
CA GLU A 33 -20.37 15.86 -2.21
C GLU A 33 -20.42 16.72 -0.95
N LYS A 34 -19.85 16.24 0.15
CA LYS A 34 -19.73 17.07 1.36
C LYS A 34 -18.90 18.31 1.09
N MET A 35 -17.78 18.20 0.38
CA MET A 35 -16.98 19.36 -0.03
C MET A 35 -17.79 20.34 -0.91
N ASN A 36 -18.58 19.83 -1.85
CA ASN A 36 -19.47 20.64 -2.70
C ASN A 36 -20.49 21.41 -1.86
N SER A 37 -21.14 20.75 -0.90
CA SER A 37 -22.13 21.36 -0.01
C SER A 37 -21.56 22.50 0.86
N LEU A 38 -20.25 22.46 1.12
CA LEU A 38 -19.50 23.50 1.84
C LEU A 38 -18.97 24.61 0.92
N GLY A 39 -19.36 24.62 -0.35
CA GLY A 39 -18.96 25.61 -1.35
C GLY A 39 -17.61 25.33 -2.03
N ASN A 40 -16.96 24.19 -1.75
CA ASN A 40 -15.67 23.83 -2.34
C ASN A 40 -15.81 23.08 -3.67
N ILE A 41 -16.49 23.71 -4.63
CA ILE A 41 -16.83 23.13 -5.93
C ILE A 41 -15.61 23.06 -6.86
N ASN A 42 -14.71 24.04 -6.81
CA ASN A 42 -13.52 24.14 -7.68
C ASN A 42 -12.23 23.64 -7.01
N GLY A 43 -12.28 23.21 -5.76
CA GLY A 43 -11.17 22.48 -5.15
C GLY A 43 -11.15 21.02 -5.57
N TYR A 44 -10.00 20.36 -5.41
CA TYR A 44 -9.85 18.93 -5.62
C TYR A 44 -9.84 18.18 -4.29
N LEU A 45 -10.36 16.94 -4.33
CA LEU A 45 -10.15 15.95 -3.29
C LEU A 45 -8.93 15.11 -3.66
N GLU A 46 -7.95 15.03 -2.76
CA GLU A 46 -6.73 14.27 -2.99
C GLU A 46 -6.79 12.93 -2.25
N ILE A 47 -6.55 11.86 -3.00
CA ILE A 47 -6.61 10.48 -2.50
C ILE A 47 -5.28 9.78 -2.82
N GLY A 48 -4.58 9.29 -1.82
CA GLY A 48 -3.50 8.32 -2.00
C GLY A 48 -4.08 6.91 -2.07
N ILE A 49 -3.81 6.16 -3.13
CA ILE A 49 -4.24 4.76 -3.27
C ILE A 49 -3.04 3.92 -3.68
N ASN A 50 -2.68 2.93 -2.89
CA ASN A 50 -1.60 2.00 -3.25
C ASN A 50 -2.00 0.57 -2.94
N MET A 51 -1.34 -0.38 -3.59
CA MET A 51 -1.50 -1.78 -3.20
C MET A 51 -0.82 -2.05 -1.85
N LEU A 52 -1.22 -3.13 -1.18
CA LEU A 52 -0.52 -3.60 0.02
C LEU A 52 0.94 -3.90 -0.33
N TYR A 53 1.87 -3.13 0.22
CA TYR A 53 3.29 -3.42 0.23
C TYR A 53 3.69 -4.00 1.59
N PRO A 54 3.85 -5.32 1.72
CA PRO A 54 4.10 -5.93 3.02
C PRO A 54 5.47 -5.51 3.53
N LYS A 55 5.49 -4.80 4.65
CA LYS A 55 6.72 -4.29 5.24
C LYS A 55 7.23 -5.21 6.35
N PRO A 56 8.55 -5.40 6.47
CA PRO A 56 9.16 -6.05 7.63
C PRO A 56 8.63 -5.49 8.95
N TRP A 57 8.56 -6.34 9.97
CA TRP A 57 8.15 -5.97 11.33
C TRP A 57 6.74 -5.37 11.44
N THR A 58 5.84 -5.75 10.52
CA THR A 58 4.41 -5.44 10.60
C THR A 58 3.58 -6.72 10.65
N PRO A 59 2.36 -6.72 11.20
CA PRO A 59 1.52 -7.92 11.16
C PRO A 59 1.27 -8.40 9.72
N PHE A 60 1.05 -7.47 8.79
CA PHE A 60 0.82 -7.78 7.38
C PHE A 60 2.08 -8.21 6.62
N GLN A 61 3.26 -8.32 7.25
CA GLN A 61 4.43 -8.89 6.61
C GLN A 61 4.14 -10.28 6.02
N TYR A 62 3.33 -11.09 6.73
CA TYR A 62 2.96 -12.47 6.34
C TYR A 62 1.86 -12.57 5.27
N ALA A 63 1.23 -11.46 4.88
CA ALA A 63 0.08 -11.45 3.99
C ALA A 63 0.41 -12.02 2.60
N CYS A 64 -0.57 -12.46 1.82
CA CYS A 64 -0.38 -12.39 0.37
C CYS A 64 -0.53 -10.92 -0.06
N THR A 65 0.05 -10.57 -1.21
CA THR A 65 -0.25 -9.31 -1.89
C THR A 65 -0.54 -9.62 -3.35
N ILE A 66 -1.49 -8.90 -3.92
CA ILE A 66 -1.93 -9.09 -5.30
C ILE A 66 -0.79 -8.76 -6.28
N LEU A 67 -0.84 -9.31 -7.49
CA LEU A 67 0.12 -8.95 -8.53
C LEU A 67 -0.16 -7.54 -9.09
N PRO A 68 0.84 -6.85 -9.68
CA PRO A 68 0.64 -5.50 -10.22
C PRO A 68 -0.53 -5.36 -11.20
N ASN A 69 -0.72 -6.35 -12.08
CA ASN A 69 -1.83 -6.34 -13.05
C ASN A 69 -3.19 -6.37 -12.36
N GLU A 70 -3.34 -7.16 -11.28
CA GLU A 70 -4.57 -7.22 -10.52
C GLU A 70 -4.80 -5.90 -9.74
N ALA A 71 -3.74 -5.27 -9.23
CA ALA A 71 -3.83 -3.95 -8.60
C ALA A 71 -4.29 -2.89 -9.59
N GLU A 72 -3.78 -2.94 -10.83
CA GLU A 72 -4.20 -2.06 -11.91
C GLU A 72 -5.67 -2.27 -12.28
N GLU A 73 -6.12 -3.52 -12.42
CA GLU A 73 -7.53 -3.85 -12.67
C GLU A 73 -8.47 -3.27 -11.59
N ARG A 74 -8.12 -3.43 -10.31
CA ARG A 74 -8.89 -2.87 -9.19
C ARG A 74 -8.90 -1.34 -9.19
N LEU A 75 -7.76 -0.70 -9.46
CA LEU A 75 -7.68 0.76 -9.58
C LEU A 75 -8.51 1.29 -10.76
N GLN A 76 -8.44 0.64 -11.92
CA GLN A 76 -9.24 1.01 -13.08
C GLN A 76 -10.74 0.84 -12.83
N TYR A 77 -11.13 -0.21 -12.10
CA TYR A 77 -12.51 -0.38 -11.67
C TYR A 77 -12.99 0.79 -10.79
N LEU A 78 -12.20 1.19 -9.80
CA LEU A 78 -12.48 2.35 -8.94
C LEU A 78 -12.60 3.64 -9.77
N ILE A 79 -11.65 3.92 -10.66
CA ILE A 79 -11.67 5.10 -11.54
C ILE A 79 -12.94 5.11 -12.41
N SER A 80 -13.31 3.95 -12.96
CA SER A 80 -14.52 3.78 -13.77
C SER A 80 -15.78 4.11 -12.96
N LYS A 81 -15.87 3.62 -11.72
CA LYS A 81 -17.02 3.91 -10.83
C LYS A 81 -17.11 5.40 -10.49
N LEU A 82 -16.00 6.02 -10.09
CA LEU A 82 -15.94 7.47 -9.84
C LEU A 82 -16.32 8.29 -11.08
N SER A 83 -15.82 7.90 -12.26
CA SER A 83 -16.12 8.60 -13.51
C SER A 83 -17.61 8.49 -13.89
N LYS A 84 -18.22 7.31 -13.69
CA LYS A 84 -19.68 7.11 -13.88
C LYS A 84 -20.52 7.91 -12.88
N GLY A 85 -19.98 8.17 -11.69
CA GLY A 85 -20.57 9.09 -10.70
C GLY A 85 -20.53 10.57 -11.12
N GLY A 86 -19.91 10.91 -12.25
CA GLY A 86 -19.83 12.29 -12.75
C GLY A 86 -18.64 13.09 -12.23
N TYR A 87 -17.66 12.43 -11.60
CA TYR A 87 -16.44 13.05 -11.10
C TYR A 87 -15.33 13.03 -12.16
N LYS A 88 -14.57 14.12 -12.25
CA LYS A 88 -13.36 14.16 -13.07
C LYS A 88 -12.24 13.53 -12.25
N VAL A 89 -11.69 12.41 -12.73
CA VAL A 89 -10.55 11.75 -12.08
C VAL A 89 -9.26 12.09 -12.83
N VAL A 90 -8.22 12.46 -12.08
CA VAL A 90 -6.85 12.63 -12.57
C VAL A 90 -5.95 11.75 -11.73
N VAL A 91 -5.17 10.89 -12.39
CA VAL A 91 -4.19 10.02 -11.74
C VAL A 91 -2.81 10.63 -11.91
N SER A 92 -2.04 10.69 -10.82
CA SER A 92 -0.62 11.02 -10.83
C SER A 92 0.15 9.86 -10.23
N THR A 93 1.22 9.48 -10.92
CA THR A 93 2.17 8.44 -10.50
C THR A 93 3.46 9.01 -9.92
N ASP A 94 3.49 10.32 -9.71
CA ASP A 94 4.67 11.01 -9.22
C ASP A 94 4.80 10.73 -7.73
N VAL A 95 5.89 10.07 -7.34
CA VAL A 95 6.29 9.93 -5.93
C VAL A 95 6.89 11.28 -5.52
N VAL A 96 6.04 12.26 -5.21
CA VAL A 96 6.50 13.61 -4.88
C VAL A 96 6.86 13.68 -3.40
N ASP A 97 8.16 13.60 -3.09
CA ASP A 97 8.70 13.78 -1.73
C ASP A 97 8.68 15.25 -1.24
N GLU A 98 8.15 16.20 -2.00
CA GLU A 98 8.00 17.59 -1.55
C GLU A 98 6.66 18.18 -1.97
N LYS A 99 5.69 18.20 -1.04
CA LYS A 99 4.44 18.94 -1.20
C LYS A 99 4.41 20.21 -0.38
N VAL A 100 4.91 21.29 -0.97
CA VAL A 100 4.39 22.63 -0.69
C VAL A 100 4.18 23.37 -2.03
N GLU A 101 3.33 22.82 -2.90
CA GLU A 101 2.75 23.63 -3.97
C GLU A 101 1.48 24.32 -3.45
N ARG A 102 1.46 25.65 -3.54
CA ARG A 102 0.27 26.45 -3.24
C ARG A 102 -0.86 26.00 -4.15
N ARG A 103 -1.95 25.51 -3.55
CA ARG A 103 -3.19 25.11 -4.24
C ARG A 103 -3.62 26.20 -5.22
N LYS A 104 -3.59 25.88 -6.51
CA LYS A 104 -4.34 26.63 -7.52
C LYS A 104 -5.76 26.07 -7.54
N GLU A 105 -6.74 26.96 -7.72
CA GLU A 105 -8.10 26.52 -8.02
C GLU A 105 -8.06 25.65 -9.29
N SER A 106 -8.75 24.52 -9.26
CA SER A 106 -8.87 23.66 -10.42
C SER A 106 -9.78 24.33 -11.44
N VAL A 107 -9.41 24.25 -12.73
CA VAL A 107 -10.30 24.62 -13.84
C VAL A 107 -11.50 23.66 -13.92
N TYR A 108 -11.35 22.44 -13.39
CA TYR A 108 -12.37 21.41 -13.36
C TYR A 108 -13.15 21.42 -12.04
N LYS A 109 -14.47 21.42 -12.15
CA LYS A 109 -15.38 21.10 -11.04
C LYS A 109 -15.30 19.61 -10.71
N ASN A 110 -15.57 19.26 -9.45
CA ASN A 110 -15.67 17.85 -9.04
C ASN A 110 -14.40 17.03 -9.33
N LEU A 111 -13.23 17.65 -9.16
CA LEU A 111 -11.95 17.01 -9.41
C LEU A 111 -11.57 16.09 -8.23
N ILE A 112 -11.27 14.84 -8.55
CA ILE A 112 -10.61 13.88 -7.67
C ILE A 112 -9.22 13.62 -8.24
N LYS A 113 -8.19 13.90 -7.45
CA LYS A 113 -6.80 13.59 -7.76
C LYS A 113 -6.41 12.31 -7.03
N ILE A 114 -6.05 11.27 -7.76
CA ILE A 114 -5.52 10.02 -7.22
C ILE A 114 -4.00 10.04 -7.36
N GLU A 115 -3.30 9.76 -6.27
CA GLU A 115 -1.87 9.54 -6.24
C GLU A 115 -1.58 8.08 -5.95
N THR A 116 -0.79 7.45 -6.81
CA THR A 116 -0.58 6.01 -6.75
C THR A 116 0.76 5.59 -7.33
N THR A 117 1.27 4.48 -6.84
CA THR A 117 2.40 3.76 -7.45
C THR A 117 1.92 2.58 -8.31
N ILE A 118 0.61 2.32 -8.36
CA ILE A 118 0.01 1.30 -9.22
C ILE A 118 0.20 1.68 -10.69
N GLY A 119 0.59 0.71 -11.51
CA GLY A 119 1.00 0.94 -12.91
C GLY A 119 2.44 1.42 -13.07
N THR A 120 3.19 1.57 -11.97
CA THR A 120 4.64 1.86 -12.00
C THR A 120 5.46 0.62 -11.63
N PRO A 121 6.76 0.58 -11.97
CA PRO A 121 7.67 -0.49 -11.56
C PRO A 121 7.72 -0.71 -10.03
N VAL A 122 7.43 0.32 -9.24
CA VAL A 122 7.36 0.26 -7.75
C VAL A 122 6.40 -0.84 -7.32
N SER A 123 5.26 -0.99 -7.99
CA SER A 123 4.25 -2.02 -7.66
C SER A 123 4.81 -3.43 -7.75
N PHE A 124 5.82 -3.63 -8.60
CA PHE A 124 6.45 -4.92 -8.80
C PHE A 124 7.64 -5.14 -7.88
N TYR A 125 8.59 -4.21 -7.84
CA TYR A 125 9.82 -4.43 -7.07
C TYR A 125 9.64 -4.21 -5.57
N GLN A 126 8.68 -3.38 -5.14
CA GLN A 126 8.55 -3.04 -3.72
C GLN A 126 8.22 -4.27 -2.84
N PRO A 127 7.26 -5.16 -3.20
CA PRO A 127 7.06 -6.42 -2.48
C PRO A 127 8.32 -7.30 -2.45
N ILE A 128 9.06 -7.35 -3.57
CA ILE A 128 10.28 -8.17 -3.72
C ILE A 128 11.38 -7.68 -2.78
N ILE A 129 11.71 -6.38 -2.81
CA ILE A 129 12.74 -5.81 -1.94
C ILE A 129 12.31 -5.86 -0.46
N SER A 130 11.02 -5.66 -0.16
CA SER A 130 10.54 -5.66 1.23
C SER A 130 10.58 -7.05 1.86
N ARG A 131 10.60 -8.12 1.06
CA ARG A 131 10.53 -9.52 1.52
C ARG A 131 11.75 -10.35 1.18
N GLY A 132 12.60 -9.87 0.28
CA GLY A 132 13.79 -10.55 -0.18
C GLY A 132 14.96 -10.39 0.77
N GLY A 133 15.83 -11.40 0.76
CA GLY A 133 17.07 -11.39 1.52
C GLY A 133 18.23 -10.86 0.69
N VAL A 134 19.43 -11.28 1.09
CA VAL A 134 20.68 -10.93 0.39
C VAL A 134 20.66 -11.34 -1.09
N GLU A 135 19.89 -12.36 -1.46
CA GLU A 135 19.76 -12.80 -2.86
C GLU A 135 19.21 -11.72 -3.80
N ILE A 136 18.47 -10.73 -3.28
CA ILE A 136 17.96 -9.62 -4.08
C ILE A 136 19.04 -8.58 -4.39
N SER A 137 20.20 -8.60 -3.71
CA SER A 137 21.28 -7.65 -3.99
C SER A 137 21.79 -7.79 -5.42
N GLU A 138 21.95 -9.02 -5.90
CA GLU A 138 22.38 -9.31 -7.27
C GLU A 138 21.34 -8.83 -8.30
N VAL A 139 20.05 -8.97 -7.98
CA VAL A 139 18.96 -8.48 -8.83
C VAL A 139 19.01 -6.96 -8.95
N ILE A 140 19.18 -6.25 -7.82
CA ILE A 140 19.28 -4.78 -7.80
C ILE A 140 20.49 -4.32 -8.63
N GLU A 141 21.65 -4.98 -8.45
CA GLU A 141 22.85 -4.69 -9.22
C GLU A 141 22.62 -4.89 -10.73
N ARG A 142 21.98 -6.00 -11.12
CA ARG A 142 21.65 -6.26 -12.54
C ARG A 142 20.72 -5.20 -13.12
N VAL A 143 19.66 -4.82 -12.40
CA VAL A 143 18.74 -3.75 -12.85
C VAL A 143 19.49 -2.43 -13.01
N TYR A 144 20.36 -2.10 -12.06
CA TYR A 144 21.20 -0.90 -12.14
C TYR A 144 22.13 -0.92 -13.36
N MET A 145 22.82 -2.04 -13.60
CA MET A 145 23.76 -2.20 -14.72
C MET A 145 23.06 -2.20 -16.09
N GLN A 146 21.78 -2.58 -16.16
CA GLN A 146 20.96 -2.46 -17.37
C GLN A 146 20.59 -1.01 -17.69
N GLY A 147 20.60 -0.10 -16.71
CA GLY A 147 20.28 1.31 -16.90
C GLY A 147 18.78 1.63 -17.04
N GLU A 148 17.90 0.66 -16.79
CA GLU A 148 16.45 0.79 -16.93
C GLU A 148 15.73 0.30 -15.65
N ASN A 149 14.78 1.09 -15.14
CA ASN A 149 13.91 0.70 -14.03
C ASN A 149 12.49 0.47 -14.56
N THR A 150 12.23 -0.72 -15.12
CA THR A 150 10.95 -1.12 -15.72
C THR A 150 10.51 -2.48 -15.19
N PHE A 151 9.25 -2.85 -15.39
CA PHE A 151 8.77 -4.18 -15.01
C PHE A 151 9.60 -5.28 -15.70
N GLU A 152 9.93 -5.07 -16.97
CA GLU A 152 10.70 -5.98 -17.81
C GLU A 152 12.16 -6.11 -17.35
N SER A 153 12.80 -5.01 -16.94
CA SER A 153 14.19 -5.05 -16.47
C SER A 153 14.32 -5.83 -15.16
N TRP A 154 13.40 -5.59 -14.22
CA TRP A 154 13.31 -6.36 -12.97
C TRP A 154 13.03 -7.84 -13.21
N LYS A 155 12.03 -8.15 -14.05
CA LYS A 155 11.67 -9.53 -14.36
C LYS A 155 12.83 -10.29 -14.99
N ARG A 156 13.54 -9.67 -15.96
CA ARG A 156 14.74 -10.24 -16.58
C ARG A 156 15.84 -10.51 -15.55
N ALA A 157 16.12 -9.53 -14.67
CA ALA A 157 17.14 -9.69 -13.63
C ALA A 157 16.80 -10.84 -12.65
N LEU A 158 15.53 -11.00 -12.27
CA LEU A 158 15.06 -12.11 -11.44
C LEU A 158 15.22 -13.47 -12.15
N GLU A 159 14.86 -13.54 -13.43
CA GLU A 159 15.01 -14.75 -14.25
C GLU A 159 16.49 -15.15 -14.40
N GLU A 160 17.39 -14.20 -14.66
CA GLU A 160 18.84 -14.43 -14.77
C GLU A 160 19.46 -14.88 -13.43
N SER A 161 18.95 -14.39 -12.31
CA SER A 161 19.35 -14.83 -10.97
C SER A 161 18.66 -16.14 -10.53
N GLY A 162 17.80 -16.74 -11.35
CA GLY A 162 17.09 -17.99 -11.03
C GLY A 162 16.06 -17.84 -9.90
N ILE A 163 15.52 -16.64 -9.70
CA ILE A 163 14.60 -16.31 -8.62
C ILE A 163 13.16 -16.28 -9.14
N ASP A 164 12.31 -17.17 -8.62
CA ASP A 164 10.86 -17.07 -8.83
C ASP A 164 10.30 -15.92 -7.98
N TYR A 165 9.91 -14.83 -8.64
CA TYR A 165 9.38 -13.65 -7.95
C TYR A 165 8.01 -13.90 -7.32
N LYS A 166 7.23 -14.88 -7.79
CA LYS A 166 5.87 -15.14 -7.30
C LYS A 166 5.86 -15.44 -5.80
N LYS A 167 6.93 -16.04 -5.28
CA LYS A 167 7.08 -16.30 -3.84
C LYS A 167 6.99 -15.03 -2.98
N TYR A 168 7.39 -13.87 -3.51
CA TYR A 168 7.31 -12.59 -2.79
C TYR A 168 5.91 -11.98 -2.77
N PHE A 169 4.97 -12.51 -3.56
CA PHE A 169 3.56 -12.11 -3.56
C PHE A 169 2.68 -13.09 -2.74
N SER A 170 3.18 -14.28 -2.47
CA SER A 170 2.52 -15.29 -1.63
C SER A 170 2.58 -14.98 -0.13
N SER A 171 1.70 -15.63 0.64
CA SER A 171 1.78 -15.65 2.11
C SER A 171 2.88 -16.61 2.58
N TYR A 172 3.52 -16.33 3.71
CA TYR A 172 4.63 -17.15 4.25
C TYR A 172 4.63 -17.27 5.79
N ILE A 173 3.45 -17.44 6.39
CA ILE A 173 3.25 -17.46 7.85
C ILE A 173 4.10 -18.50 8.62
N ASP A 174 4.60 -19.53 7.94
CA ASP A 174 5.32 -20.67 8.55
C ASP A 174 6.86 -20.59 8.42
N TYR A 175 7.40 -19.43 8.06
CA TYR A 175 8.86 -19.26 8.02
C TYR A 175 9.45 -19.23 9.42
N GLU A 176 10.32 -20.19 9.73
CA GLU A 176 11.03 -20.28 11.02
C GLU A 176 12.02 -19.12 11.23
N LYS A 177 12.60 -18.60 10.15
CA LYS A 177 13.54 -17.47 10.15
C LYS A 177 13.13 -16.42 9.14
N LEU A 178 12.90 -15.21 9.61
CA LEU A 178 12.59 -14.07 8.76
C LEU A 178 13.88 -13.37 8.30
N LEU A 179 13.89 -12.89 7.06
CA LEU A 179 15.09 -12.30 6.44
C LEU A 179 15.51 -10.97 7.11
N TRP A 180 14.57 -10.27 7.75
CA TRP A 180 14.79 -9.03 8.49
C TRP A 180 15.14 -9.23 9.97
N GLU A 181 15.36 -10.46 10.44
CA GLU A 181 15.83 -10.70 11.82
C GLU A 181 17.22 -10.14 12.11
N ILE A 182 17.92 -9.63 11.09
CA ILE A 182 19.14 -8.84 11.24
C ILE A 182 18.89 -7.46 11.88
N GLN A 183 17.64 -6.99 11.91
CA GLN A 183 17.26 -5.73 12.52
C GLN A 183 16.67 -5.98 13.90
N ASP A 184 17.18 -5.25 14.90
CA ASP A 184 16.58 -5.26 16.23
C ASP A 184 15.25 -4.51 16.19
N CYS A 185 14.16 -5.24 16.37
CA CYS A 185 12.84 -4.66 16.58
C CYS A 185 12.36 -5.01 17.98
N ILE A 186 11.78 -4.03 18.67
CA ILE A 186 11.28 -4.22 20.04
C ILE A 186 9.99 -5.05 20.05
N ILE A 187 9.28 -5.21 18.92
CA ILE A 187 8.04 -5.98 18.86
C ILE A 187 8.35 -7.47 18.65
N SER A 188 7.69 -8.36 19.41
CA SER A 188 7.89 -9.80 19.28
C SER A 188 7.30 -10.35 17.97
N LYS A 189 7.97 -11.34 17.38
CA LYS A 189 7.50 -12.02 16.16
C LYS A 189 6.18 -12.76 16.42
N GLU A 190 6.05 -13.35 17.60
CA GLU A 190 4.87 -14.04 18.09
C GLU A 190 3.67 -13.10 18.16
N TYR A 191 3.88 -11.88 18.65
CA TYR A 191 2.84 -10.85 18.66
C TYR A 191 2.44 -10.43 17.25
N LEU A 192 3.39 -10.15 16.35
CA LEU A 192 3.07 -9.80 14.96
C LEU A 192 2.27 -10.91 14.25
N LYS A 193 2.63 -12.18 14.46
CA LYS A 193 1.89 -13.33 13.93
C LYS A 193 0.48 -13.42 14.51
N LYS A 194 0.33 -13.22 15.83
CA LYS A 194 -0.97 -13.16 16.50
C LYS A 194 -1.85 -12.03 15.97
N GLU A 195 -1.29 -10.83 15.80
CA GLU A 195 -2.02 -9.68 15.26
C GLU A 195 -2.44 -9.89 13.81
N TYR A 196 -1.61 -10.55 12.99
CA TYR A 196 -2.00 -10.93 11.64
C TYR A 196 -3.20 -11.89 11.64
N LEU A 197 -3.18 -12.92 12.48
CA LEU A 197 -4.29 -13.86 12.63
C LEU A 197 -5.57 -13.18 13.16
N ASN A 198 -5.43 -12.23 14.10
CA ASN A 198 -6.55 -11.43 14.58
C ASN A 198 -7.15 -10.57 13.46
N ALA A 199 -6.30 -9.93 12.65
CA ALA A 199 -6.74 -9.13 11.50
C ALA A 199 -7.51 -9.98 10.48
N LEU A 200 -7.02 -11.18 10.14
CA LEU A 200 -7.74 -12.12 9.27
C LEU A 200 -9.09 -12.57 9.84
N ALA A 201 -9.22 -12.58 11.17
CA ALA A 201 -10.46 -12.93 11.86
C ALA A 201 -11.35 -11.72 12.17
N PHE A 202 -11.00 -10.52 11.68
CA PHE A 202 -11.67 -9.25 12.02
C PHE A 202 -11.82 -9.03 13.54
N LYS A 203 -10.86 -9.52 14.32
CA LYS A 203 -10.84 -9.36 15.78
C LYS A 203 -10.07 -8.09 16.13
N PRO A 204 -10.68 -7.12 16.83
CA PRO A 204 -9.96 -5.95 17.28
C PRO A 204 -8.97 -6.33 18.38
N THR A 205 -7.83 -5.64 18.40
CA THR A 205 -6.87 -5.69 19.49
C THR A 205 -6.95 -4.39 20.27
N SER A 206 -6.78 -4.47 21.59
CA SER A 206 -6.70 -3.27 22.42
C SER A 206 -5.49 -2.41 22.07
N GLU A 207 -5.65 -1.09 22.15
CA GLU A 207 -4.57 -0.14 21.93
C GLU A 207 -3.38 -0.39 22.90
N CYS A 208 -2.20 0.08 22.52
CA CYS A 208 -1.06 0.09 23.42
C CYS A 208 -1.15 1.31 24.34
N SER A 209 -1.37 1.10 25.64
CA SER A 209 -1.37 2.16 26.64
C SER A 209 0.03 2.55 27.13
N ALA A 210 1.08 1.90 26.61
CA ALA A 210 2.45 1.97 27.15
C ALA A 210 2.57 1.58 28.64
N ASP A 211 1.56 0.92 29.22
CA ASP A 211 1.66 0.25 30.51
C ASP A 211 2.01 -1.23 30.29
N CYS A 212 3.30 -1.49 30.16
CA CYS A 212 3.84 -2.77 29.73
C CYS A 212 3.58 -3.91 30.72
N LYS A 213 3.14 -3.61 31.96
CA LYS A 213 2.66 -4.59 32.93
C LYS A 213 1.48 -5.40 32.40
N ASN A 214 0.68 -4.81 31.50
CA ASN A 214 -0.56 -5.37 30.96
C ASN A 214 -0.36 -6.10 29.61
N CYS A 215 0.81 -5.98 28.97
CA CYS A 215 1.03 -6.50 27.62
C CYS A 215 2.38 -7.23 27.49
N LYS A 216 2.55 -8.29 28.30
CA LYS A 216 3.82 -9.00 28.50
C LYS A 216 4.36 -9.72 27.27
N ASP A 217 3.53 -9.98 26.26
CA ASP A 217 3.89 -10.71 25.03
C ASP A 217 4.11 -9.79 23.81
N ARG A 218 3.80 -8.48 23.93
CA ARG A 218 3.89 -7.54 22.78
C ARG A 218 5.32 -7.19 22.40
N CYS A 219 6.16 -6.87 23.39
CA CYS A 219 7.52 -6.39 23.19
C CYS A 219 8.56 -7.38 23.71
N LEU A 220 9.70 -7.48 23.04
CA LEU A 220 10.87 -8.20 23.50
C LEU A 220 11.34 -7.61 24.84
N GLY A 221 11.47 -8.46 25.86
CA GLY A 221 11.98 -8.08 27.18
C GLY A 221 10.91 -7.65 28.21
N GLY A 222 9.63 -7.56 27.84
CA GLY A 222 8.55 -7.27 28.79
C GLY A 222 8.67 -5.94 29.54
N ILE A 223 9.41 -4.97 28.98
CA ILE A 223 9.65 -3.64 29.55
C ILE A 223 8.49 -2.72 29.24
#